data_AF-F8N7V4-F1
#
_entry.id   AF-F8N7V4-F1
#
_cell.length_a   1.000
_cell.length_b   1.000
_cell.length_c   1.000
_cell.angle_alpha   90.00
_cell.angle_beta   90.00
_cell.angle_gamma   90.00
#
_symmetry.space_group_name_H-M   'P 1'
#
loop_
_entity.id
_entity.type
_entity.pdbx_description
1 polymer ?
#
loop_
_entity_poly.entity_id
_entity_poly.type
_entity_poly.pdbx_seq_one_letter_code
_entity_poly.pdbx_strand_id
1 'polypeptide(L)' 'MGKSKIRFYAKITTPDGREITRRVEEDIPDDLNPHDLDEFMSSFDDYEQHVLKARNGICEEITQAWLEEQAKKGA' A
#
# COMPACT_ATOMS: atom_id res chain seq x y z
N MET A 1 7.97 -21.51 -6.55
CA MET A 1 7.27 -20.54 -7.41
C MET A 1 7.29 -19.20 -6.69
N GLY A 2 7.53 -18.09 -7.40
CA GLY A 2 7.51 -16.76 -6.78
C GLY A 2 6.06 -16.32 -6.56
N LYS A 3 5.76 -15.69 -5.42
CA LYS A 3 4.45 -15.11 -5.14
C LYS A 3 4.19 -13.90 -6.06
N SER A 4 2.95 -13.69 -6.51
CA SER A 4 2.59 -12.39 -7.12
C SER A 4 2.72 -11.27 -6.11
N LYS A 5 2.93 -10.05 -6.62
CA LYS A 5 3.06 -8.85 -5.79
C LYS A 5 2.03 -7.81 -6.19
N ILE A 6 1.41 -7.19 -5.20
CA ILE A 6 0.71 -5.93 -5.38
C ILE A 6 1.67 -4.77 -5.13
N ARG A 7 1.51 -3.69 -5.89
CA ARG A 7 2.33 -2.49 -5.77
C ARG A 7 1.46 -1.26 -5.60
N PHE A 8 1.71 -0.51 -4.54
CA PHE A 8 1.07 0.79 -4.30
C PHE A 8 2.05 1.92 -4.55
N TYR A 9 1.51 3.01 -5.09
CA TYR A 9 2.20 4.28 -5.27
C TYR A 9 1.38 5.37 -4.63
N ALA A 10 2.02 6.20 -3.82
CA ALA A 10 1.41 7.38 -3.24
C ALA A 10 2.23 8.61 -3.63
N LYS A 11 1.52 9.71 -3.86
CA LYS A 11 2.10 11.00 -4.21
C LYS A 11 1.34 12.12 -3.51
N ILE A 12 2.08 13.01 -2.85
CA ILE A 12 1.59 14.29 -2.34
C ILE A 12 2.29 15.38 -3.13
N THR A 13 1.51 16.25 -3.77
CA THR A 13 2.01 17.48 -4.39
C THR A 13 1.73 18.64 -3.46
N THR A 14 2.76 19.35 -3.04
CA THR A 14 2.64 20.52 -2.15
C THR A 14 2.26 21.78 -2.94
N PRO A 15 1.77 22.86 -2.30
CA PRO A 15 1.40 24.09 -2.98
C PRO A 15 2.55 24.77 -3.74
N ASP A 16 3.81 24.58 -3.30
CA ASP A 16 5.02 25.05 -3.98
C ASP A 16 5.51 24.11 -5.09
N GLY A 17 4.71 23.12 -5.48
CA GLY A 17 4.98 22.22 -6.60
C GLY A 17 5.97 21.11 -6.31
N ARG A 18 6.41 20.90 -5.06
CA ARG A 18 7.25 19.76 -4.69
C ARG A 18 6.41 18.49 -4.63
N GLU A 19 7.05 17.37 -4.98
CA GLU A 19 6.40 16.07 -4.99
C GLU A 19 7.07 15.15 -3.96
N ILE A 20 6.25 14.63 -3.05
CA ILE A 20 6.65 13.58 -2.11
C ILE A 20 6.05 12.29 -2.65
N THR A 21 6.88 11.29 -2.91
CA THR A 21 6.44 10.00 -3.45
C THR A 21 6.88 8.86 -2.56
N ARG A 22 6.02 7.84 -2.46
CA ARG A 22 6.30 6.58 -1.77
C ARG A 22 5.82 5.42 -2.64
N ARG A 23 6.45 4.26 -2.43
CA ARG A 23 6.11 3.01 -3.12
C ARG A 23 6.29 1.86 -2.14
N VAL A 24 5.30 0.98 -2.08
CA VAL A 24 5.40 -0.29 -1.36
C VAL A 24 5.02 -1.44 -2.28
N GLU A 25 5.67 -2.58 -2.09
CA GLU A 25 5.36 -3.85 -2.73
C GLU A 25 5.05 -4.86 -1.63
N GLU A 26 3.97 -5.60 -1.80
CA GLU A 26 3.54 -6.63 -0.84
C GLU A 26 3.23 -7.91 -1.62
N ASP A 27 3.62 -9.05 -1.08
CA ASP A 27 3.26 -10.35 -1.65
C ASP A 27 1.76 -10.61 -1.45
N ILE A 28 1.11 -11.19 -2.44
CA ILE A 28 -0.31 -11.58 -2.37
C ILE A 28 -0.49 -13.09 -2.57
N PRO A 29 -1.59 -13.68 -2.07
CA PRO A 29 -1.95 -15.06 -2.40
C PRO A 29 -2.15 -15.24 -3.91
N ASP A 30 -1.57 -16.30 -4.47
CA ASP A 30 -1.68 -16.65 -5.89
C ASP A 30 -2.79 -17.67 -6.19
N ASP A 31 -3.27 -18.37 -5.16
CA ASP A 31 -4.13 -19.54 -5.30
C ASP A 31 -5.55 -19.19 -4.82
N LEU A 32 -6.28 -18.51 -5.70
CA LEU A 32 -7.72 -18.31 -5.54
C LEU A 32 -8.41 -19.47 -6.26
N ASN A 33 -8.92 -20.46 -5.52
CA ASN A 33 -9.66 -21.58 -6.10
C ASN A 33 -11.13 -21.17 -6.38
N PRO A 34 -11.53 -20.91 -7.63
CA PRO A 34 -12.89 -20.45 -7.92
C PRO A 34 -13.95 -21.57 -7.83
N HIS A 35 -13.53 -22.82 -7.63
CA HIS A 35 -14.42 -23.98 -7.62
C HIS A 35 -14.83 -24.42 -6.22
N ASP A 36 -14.16 -23.91 -5.18
CA ASP A 36 -14.52 -24.10 -3.78
C ASP A 36 -14.78 -22.73 -3.16
N LEU A 37 -16.03 -22.47 -2.78
CA LEU A 37 -16.43 -21.18 -2.26
C LEU A 37 -15.76 -20.85 -0.92
N ASP A 38 -15.61 -21.85 -0.03
CA ASP A 38 -15.05 -21.61 1.30
C ASP A 38 -13.54 -21.34 1.20
N GLU A 39 -12.85 -22.09 0.35
CA GLU A 39 -11.44 -21.86 0.05
C GLU A 39 -11.22 -20.51 -0.66
N PHE A 40 -12.08 -20.17 -1.63
CA PHE A 40 -12.04 -18.87 -2.30
C PHE A 40 -12.18 -17.72 -1.31
N MET A 41 -13.20 -17.77 -0.45
CA MET A 41 -13.46 -16.71 0.53
C MET A 41 -12.29 -16.57 1.51
N SER A 42 -11.71 -17.69 1.97
CA SER A 42 -10.55 -17.65 2.86
C SER A 42 -9.32 -17.01 2.20
N SER A 43 -9.00 -17.39 0.96
CA SER A 43 -7.85 -16.83 0.24
C SER A 43 -8.09 -15.37 -0.19
N PHE A 44 -9.35 -15.01 -0.45
CA PHE A 44 -9.74 -13.64 -0.77
C PHE A 44 -9.62 -12.72 0.45
N ASP A 45 -10.07 -13.17 1.62
CA ASP A 45 -9.91 -12.43 2.88
C ASP A 45 -8.42 -12.18 3.19
N ASP A 46 -7.56 -13.18 2.99
CA ASP A 46 -6.10 -13.03 3.17
C ASP A 46 -5.51 -12.01 2.18
N TYR A 47 -5.90 -12.10 0.91
CA TYR A 47 -5.55 -11.10 -0.11
C TYR A 47 -5.98 -9.69 0.33
N GLU A 48 -7.23 -9.50 0.76
CA GLU A 48 -7.74 -8.19 1.18
C GLU A 48 -6.96 -7.65 2.38
N GLN A 49 -6.60 -8.49 3.36
CA GLN A 49 -5.81 -8.06 4.51
C GLN A 49 -4.42 -7.54 4.12
N HIS A 50 -3.70 -8.27 3.25
CA HIS A 50 -2.40 -7.83 2.74
C HIS A 50 -2.51 -6.50 1.97
N VAL A 51 -3.50 -6.37 1.10
CA VAL A 51 -3.78 -5.17 0.30
C VAL A 51 -4.08 -3.98 1.21
N LEU A 52 -4.98 -4.14 2.18
CA LEU A 52 -5.38 -3.08 3.11
C LEU A 52 -4.23 -2.63 3.99
N LYS A 53 -3.43 -3.57 4.51
CA LYS A 53 -2.26 -3.28 5.32
C LYS A 53 -1.23 -2.48 4.53
N ALA A 54 -0.87 -2.93 3.31
CA ALA A 54 0.08 -2.23 2.46
C ALA A 54 -0.41 -0.83 2.08
N ARG A 55 -1.69 -0.69 1.71
CA ARG A 55 -2.32 0.60 1.39
C ARG A 55 -2.32 1.56 2.59
N ASN A 56 -2.67 1.09 3.79
CA ASN A 56 -2.69 1.94 4.97
C ASN A 56 -1.28 2.35 5.39
N GLY A 57 -0.32 1.42 5.34
CA GLY A 57 1.08 1.69 5.63
C GLY A 57 1.68 2.78 4.73
N ILE A 58 1.47 2.70 3.41
CA ILE A 58 1.98 3.74 2.50
C ILE A 58 1.32 5.10 2.74
N CYS A 59 0.04 5.14 3.13
CA CYS A 59 -0.64 6.38 3.51
C CYS A 59 -0.03 7.00 4.78
N GLU A 60 0.29 6.18 5.78
CA GLU A 60 0.98 6.63 7.00
C GLU A 60 2.38 7.16 6.67
N GLU A 61 3.17 6.40 5.90
CA GLU A 61 4.53 6.78 5.51
C GLU A 61 4.59 8.10 4.73
N ILE A 62 3.69 8.28 3.76
CA ILE A 62 3.69 9.49 2.95
C ILE A 62 3.18 10.71 3.73
N THR A 63 2.24 10.50 4.65
CA THR A 63 1.75 11.54 5.56
C THR A 63 2.86 11.99 6.50
N GLN A 64 3.59 11.04 7.08
CA GLN A 64 4.73 11.32 7.94
C GLN A 64 5.83 12.09 7.18
N ALA A 65 6.16 11.66 5.96
CA ALA A 65 7.13 12.36 5.12
C ALA A 65 6.68 13.80 4.81
N TRP A 66 5.39 14.02 4.59
CA TRP A 66 4.85 15.36 4.38
C TRP A 66 4.93 16.23 5.65
N LEU A 67 4.61 15.68 6.83
CA LEU A 67 4.71 16.40 8.11
C LEU A 67 6.16 16.84 8.40
N GLU A 68 7.14 15.97 8.15
CA GLU A 68 8.56 16.29 8.31
C GLU A 68 9.00 17.42 7.37
N GLU A 69 8.51 17.43 6.12
CA GLU A 69 8.78 18.52 5.18
C GLU A 69 8.12 19.83 5.60
N GLN A 70 6.92 19.80 6.20
CA GLN A 70 6.30 21.01 6.75
C GLN A 70 7.07 21.54 7.97
N ALA A 71 7.54 20.67 8.85
CA ALA A 71 8.30 21.05 10.04
C ALA A 71 9.60 21.80 9.70
N LYS A 72 10.30 21.38 8.63
CA LYS A 72 11.50 22.06 8.11
C LYS A 72 11.24 23.47 7.57
N LYS A 73 10.02 23.78 7.14
CA LYS A 73 9.64 25.11 6.64
C LYS A 73 9.30 26.10 7.76
N GLY A 74 8.97 25.59 8.95
CA GLY A 74 8.61 26.40 10.13
C GLY A 74 9.77 26.73 11.06
N ALA A 75 10.94 26.13 10.87
CA ALA A 75 12.19 26.41 11.58
C ALA A 75 13.08 27.35 10.78
#